data_AF-A0A6B2G704-F1
#
_entry.id   AF-A0A6B2G704-F1
#
_cell.length_a   1.000
_cell.length_b   1.000
_cell.length_c   1.000
_cell.angle_alpha   90.00
_cell.angle_beta   90.00
_cell.angle_gamma   90.00
#
_symmetry.space_group_name_H-M   'P 1'
#
loop_
_entity.id
_entity.type
_entity.pdbx_description
1 polymer ?
#
loop_
_entity_poly.entity_id
_entity_poly.type
_entity_poly.pdbx_seq_one_letter_code
_entity_poly.pdbx_strand_id
1 'polypeptide(L)'
;AIYNIFKNSKKGILLCSDLLSRGVDIPQVDWVVQYEPPRKSNTFVHRSGRTARLGTAGNCLTFLYPTEIDYVHFLNINKGIKLKPFTFDSSFSFSDRIKKFATKDRDVYLKGLKAYVSFVNFYTQHECKRIFDIKNLELGKIASDFGLLHLPNMPELEDADLSGFTKSHQDHSTIRFKSKVREKLRQKIIKKREIEKFM
;
A
#
# COMPACT_ATOMS: atom_id res chain seq x y z
N ALA A 1 -10.49 11.04 -17.70
CA ALA A 1 -9.63 10.37 -18.70
C ALA A 1 -9.44 8.88 -18.41
N ILE A 2 -8.68 8.48 -17.37
CA ILE A 2 -8.34 7.06 -17.09
C ILE A 2 -9.58 6.17 -16.85
N TYR A 3 -10.57 6.67 -16.11
CA TYR A 3 -11.81 5.92 -15.86
C TYR A 3 -12.57 5.57 -17.15
N ASN A 4 -12.66 6.49 -18.11
CA ASN A 4 -13.31 6.21 -19.40
C ASN A 4 -12.53 5.18 -20.22
N ILE A 5 -11.20 5.18 -20.13
CA ILE A 5 -10.35 4.16 -20.75
C ILE A 5 -10.69 2.79 -20.16
N PHE A 6 -10.77 2.68 -18.82
CA PHE A 6 -11.16 1.43 -18.16
C PHE A 6 -12.57 0.98 -18.56
N LYS A 7 -13.56 1.89 -18.57
CA LYS A 7 -14.95 1.58 -18.94
C LYS A 7 -15.08 1.02 -20.35
N ASN A 8 -14.24 1.49 -21.28
CA ASN A 8 -14.25 1.04 -22.67
C ASN A 8 -13.30 -0.13 -22.93
N SER A 9 -12.55 -0.60 -21.93
CA SER A 9 -11.60 -1.70 -22.07
C SER A 9 -12.28 -3.03 -21.81
N LYS A 10 -12.07 -4.02 -22.70
CA LYS A 10 -12.58 -5.40 -22.49
C LYS A 10 -11.86 -6.15 -21.38
N LYS A 11 -10.61 -5.77 -21.08
CA LYS A 11 -9.76 -6.37 -20.06
C LYS A 11 -8.89 -5.26 -19.46
N GLY A 12 -8.71 -5.26 -18.15
CA GLY A 12 -7.86 -4.29 -17.47
C GLY A 12 -7.96 -4.37 -15.96
N ILE A 13 -7.05 -3.68 -15.28
CA ILE A 13 -7.04 -3.53 -13.83
C ILE A 13 -7.09 -2.04 -13.53
N LEU A 14 -8.03 -1.61 -12.70
CA LEU A 14 -8.12 -0.26 -12.19
C LEU A 14 -7.66 -0.23 -10.73
N LEU A 15 -6.55 0.45 -10.46
CA LEU A 15 -6.08 0.71 -9.11
C LEU A 15 -6.68 2.03 -8.62
N CYS A 16 -7.37 1.99 -7.46
CA CYS A 16 -8.00 3.17 -6.88
C CYS A 16 -8.07 3.11 -5.36
N SER A 17 -8.11 4.28 -4.73
CA SER A 17 -8.47 4.44 -3.33
C SER A 17 -10.00 4.54 -3.18
N ASP A 18 -10.46 4.84 -1.97
CA ASP A 18 -11.88 5.01 -1.64
C ASP A 18 -12.60 6.12 -2.42
N LEU A 19 -11.87 6.96 -3.17
CA LEU A 19 -12.46 7.96 -4.05
C LEU A 19 -13.46 7.36 -5.04
N LEU A 20 -13.19 6.14 -5.54
CA LEU A 20 -14.10 5.47 -6.48
C LEU A 20 -15.09 4.50 -5.79
N SER A 21 -15.09 4.42 -4.47
CA SER A 21 -15.97 3.50 -3.73
C SER A 21 -17.44 3.93 -3.76
N ARG A 22 -17.74 5.21 -3.99
CA ARG A 22 -19.09 5.80 -3.98
C ARG A 22 -19.29 6.80 -5.11
N GLY A 23 -20.52 6.94 -5.58
CA GLY A 23 -20.92 7.98 -6.55
C GLY A 23 -20.39 7.82 -7.98
N VAL A 24 -19.50 6.86 -8.24
CA VAL A 24 -18.99 6.55 -9.58
C VAL A 24 -19.64 5.29 -10.11
N ASP A 25 -20.17 5.36 -11.33
CA ASP A 25 -20.75 4.24 -12.08
C ASP A 25 -19.65 3.30 -12.60
N ILE A 26 -18.92 2.62 -11.70
CA ILE A 26 -17.96 1.62 -12.16
C ILE A 26 -18.73 0.52 -12.89
N PRO A 27 -18.37 0.21 -14.16
CA PRO A 27 -18.99 -0.90 -14.89
C PRO A 27 -18.82 -2.19 -14.08
N GLN A 28 -19.69 -3.16 -14.32
CA GLN A 28 -19.59 -4.44 -13.66
C GLN A 28 -18.17 -5.04 -13.86
N VAL A 29 -17.50 -5.34 -12.76
CA VAL A 29 -16.16 -5.98 -12.77
C VAL A 29 -16.26 -7.42 -12.26
N ASP A 30 -15.41 -8.30 -12.78
CA ASP A 30 -15.35 -9.70 -12.36
C ASP A 30 -14.80 -9.87 -10.94
N TRP A 31 -13.88 -8.98 -10.56
CA TRP A 31 -13.15 -9.03 -9.30
C TRP A 31 -13.05 -7.66 -8.64
N VAL A 32 -13.30 -7.64 -7.34
CA VAL A 32 -12.91 -6.56 -6.43
C VAL A 32 -11.81 -7.10 -5.53
N VAL A 33 -10.60 -6.57 -5.67
CA VAL A 33 -9.47 -6.92 -4.81
C VAL A 33 -9.20 -5.76 -3.86
N GLN A 34 -9.42 -6.00 -2.57
CA GLN A 34 -9.13 -5.05 -1.50
C GLN A 34 -7.73 -5.35 -0.97
N TYR A 35 -6.74 -4.61 -1.47
CA TYR A 35 -5.34 -4.78 -1.05
C TYR A 35 -5.18 -4.58 0.46
N GLU A 36 -5.87 -3.58 0.99
CA GLU A 36 -5.98 -3.29 2.42
C GLU A 36 -7.46 -3.21 2.81
N PRO A 37 -7.86 -3.78 3.96
CA PRO A 37 -9.18 -3.55 4.53
C PRO A 37 -9.45 -2.05 4.67
N PRO A 38 -10.64 -1.55 4.30
CA PRO A 38 -10.94 -0.13 4.40
C PRO A 38 -11.07 0.28 5.87
N ARG A 39 -10.62 1.51 6.18
CA ARG A 39 -10.76 2.13 7.50
C ARG A 39 -12.16 2.07 8.10
N LYS A 40 -13.19 1.98 7.25
CA LYS A 40 -14.59 1.87 7.63
C LYS A 40 -15.23 0.63 7.00
N SER A 41 -15.94 -0.15 7.80
CA SER A 41 -16.67 -1.35 7.37
C SER A 41 -17.77 -1.08 6.35
N ASN A 42 -18.43 0.09 6.43
CA ASN A 42 -19.37 0.49 5.37
C ASN A 42 -18.68 0.60 4.01
N THR A 43 -17.44 1.10 3.98
CA THR A 43 -16.66 1.18 2.75
C THR A 43 -16.32 -0.21 2.20
N PHE A 44 -16.15 -1.22 3.05
CA PHE A 44 -15.98 -2.61 2.61
C PHE A 44 -17.17 -3.07 1.75
N VAL A 45 -18.39 -2.84 2.24
CA VAL A 45 -19.64 -3.17 1.52
C VAL A 45 -19.73 -2.41 0.20
N HIS A 46 -19.34 -1.13 0.17
CA HIS A 46 -19.40 -0.33 -1.05
C HIS A 46 -18.35 -0.72 -2.10
N ARG A 47 -17.17 -1.17 -1.66
CA ARG A 47 -16.13 -1.73 -2.52
C ARG A 47 -16.61 -3.05 -3.10
N SER A 48 -17.09 -3.98 -2.27
CA SER A 48 -17.57 -5.30 -2.74
C SER A 48 -18.79 -5.17 -3.66
N GLY A 49 -19.68 -4.21 -3.41
CA GLY A 49 -20.84 -3.90 -4.26
C GLY A 49 -20.52 -3.35 -5.66
N ARG A 50 -19.25 -3.37 -6.10
CA ARG A 50 -18.82 -3.07 -7.49
C ARG A 50 -18.83 -4.30 -8.40
N THR A 51 -18.80 -5.49 -7.82
CA THR A 51 -19.00 -6.75 -8.54
C THR A 51 -20.40 -7.31 -8.25
N ALA A 52 -20.74 -8.46 -8.85
CA ALA A 52 -22.00 -9.18 -8.66
C ALA A 52 -23.27 -8.31 -8.80
N ARG A 53 -23.33 -7.50 -9.86
CA ARG A 53 -24.44 -6.57 -10.14
C ARG A 53 -25.43 -7.17 -11.13
N LEU A 54 -26.70 -6.76 -11.06
CA LEU A 54 -27.74 -7.14 -12.03
C LEU A 54 -27.87 -8.66 -12.24
N GLY A 55 -27.77 -9.44 -11.15
CA GLY A 55 -27.94 -10.90 -11.19
C GLY A 55 -26.72 -11.68 -11.68
N THR A 56 -25.60 -11.01 -11.96
CA THR A 56 -24.36 -11.67 -12.38
C THR A 56 -23.52 -12.13 -11.19
N ALA A 57 -22.67 -13.14 -11.41
CA ALA A 57 -21.68 -13.56 -10.41
C ALA A 57 -20.52 -12.56 -10.33
N GLY A 58 -19.82 -12.59 -9.19
CA GLY A 58 -18.71 -11.68 -8.93
C GLY A 58 -17.86 -12.14 -7.76
N ASN A 59 -16.59 -11.72 -7.73
CA ASN A 59 -15.64 -12.13 -6.71
C ASN A 59 -15.12 -10.93 -5.92
N CYS A 60 -15.01 -11.09 -4.59
CA CYS A 60 -14.40 -10.10 -3.71
C CYS A 60 -13.34 -10.78 -2.84
N LEU A 61 -12.10 -10.28 -2.93
CA LEU A 61 -10.97 -10.75 -2.15
C LEU A 61 -10.45 -9.61 -1.26
N THR A 62 -10.09 -9.92 -0.02
CA THR A 62 -9.40 -9.00 0.87
C THR A 62 -8.17 -9.70 1.42
N PHE A 63 -7.06 -8.98 1.53
CA PHE A 63 -5.90 -9.47 2.26
C PHE A 63 -6.05 -9.08 3.73
N LEU A 64 -5.58 -9.96 4.61
CA LEU A 64 -5.52 -9.76 6.04
C LEU A 64 -4.20 -10.34 6.53
N TYR A 65 -3.55 -9.64 7.46
CA TYR A 65 -2.47 -10.21 8.23
C TYR A 65 -3.03 -11.24 9.23
N PRO A 66 -2.22 -12.21 9.69
CA PRO A 66 -2.66 -13.18 10.69
C PRO A 66 -3.21 -12.52 11.96
N THR A 67 -2.66 -11.37 12.34
CA THR A 67 -3.07 -10.57 13.51
C THR A 67 -4.42 -9.85 13.31
N GLU A 68 -4.97 -9.84 12.10
CA GLU A 68 -6.21 -9.13 11.74
C GLU A 68 -7.40 -10.08 11.55
N ILE A 69 -7.24 -11.37 11.86
CA ILE A 69 -8.25 -12.40 11.56
C ILE A 69 -9.60 -12.11 12.23
N ASP A 70 -9.60 -11.44 13.38
CA ASP A 70 -10.80 -11.00 14.09
C ASP A 70 -11.67 -10.04 13.26
N TYR A 71 -11.10 -9.40 12.24
CA TYR A 71 -11.87 -8.58 11.30
C TYR A 71 -12.93 -9.40 10.56
N VAL A 72 -12.68 -10.69 10.31
CA VAL A 72 -13.65 -11.60 9.69
C VAL A 72 -14.89 -11.73 10.59
N HIS A 73 -14.68 -11.92 11.88
CA HIS A 73 -15.77 -12.02 12.85
C HIS A 73 -16.52 -10.69 12.99
N PHE A 74 -15.78 -9.58 13.05
CA PHE A 74 -16.34 -8.24 13.08
C PHE A 74 -17.24 -7.96 11.86
N LEU A 75 -16.80 -8.31 10.65
CA LEU A 75 -17.61 -8.15 9.43
C LEU A 75 -18.86 -9.03 9.43
N ASN A 76 -18.77 -10.25 9.95
CA ASN A 76 -19.91 -11.15 10.06
C ASN A 76 -20.98 -10.58 11.01
N ILE A 77 -20.59 -10.17 12.21
CA ILE A 77 -21.54 -9.62 13.20
C ILE A 77 -22.13 -8.28 12.74
N ASN A 78 -21.30 -7.36 12.26
CA ASN A 78 -21.74 -5.98 12.02
C ASN A 78 -22.30 -5.72 10.62
N LYS A 79 -21.99 -6.59 9.65
CA LYS A 79 -22.39 -6.43 8.24
C LYS A 79 -23.02 -7.68 7.62
N GLY A 80 -23.09 -8.80 8.34
CA GLY A 80 -23.60 -10.07 7.81
C GLY A 80 -22.70 -10.70 6.74
N ILE A 81 -21.44 -10.25 6.63
CA ILE A 81 -20.51 -10.73 5.59
C ILE A 81 -19.78 -11.97 6.10
N LYS A 82 -19.93 -13.09 5.37
CA LYS A 82 -19.20 -14.34 5.63
C LYS A 82 -18.03 -14.46 4.67
N LEU A 83 -16.82 -14.18 5.15
CA LEU A 83 -15.60 -14.43 4.39
C LEU A 83 -15.19 -15.90 4.53
N LYS A 84 -14.62 -16.45 3.47
CA LYS A 84 -14.03 -17.79 3.46
C LYS A 84 -12.52 -17.66 3.21
N PRO A 85 -11.68 -18.43 3.91
CA PRO A 85 -10.25 -18.47 3.62
C PRO A 85 -10.00 -18.79 2.14
N PHE A 86 -9.04 -18.11 1.54
CA PHE A 86 -8.58 -18.36 0.17
C PHE A 86 -7.08 -18.65 0.23
N THR A 87 -6.69 -19.86 -0.17
CA THR A 87 -5.29 -20.27 -0.21
C THR A 87 -4.72 -20.09 -1.61
N PHE A 88 -3.47 -19.64 -1.68
CA PHE A 88 -2.69 -19.58 -2.91
C PHE A 88 -1.24 -19.95 -2.61
N ASP A 89 -0.54 -20.50 -3.60
CA ASP A 89 0.87 -20.82 -3.47
C ASP A 89 1.70 -19.53 -3.37
N SER A 90 2.32 -19.33 -2.20
CA SER A 90 3.11 -18.14 -1.84
C SER A 90 4.61 -18.38 -1.95
N SER A 91 5.05 -19.24 -2.87
CA SER A 91 6.46 -19.61 -3.04
C SER A 91 7.39 -18.49 -3.53
N PHE A 92 6.85 -17.28 -3.76
CA PHE A 92 7.60 -16.15 -4.29
C PHE A 92 7.83 -15.07 -3.23
N SER A 93 9.10 -14.81 -2.92
CA SER A 93 9.51 -13.56 -2.27
C SER A 93 9.82 -12.50 -3.34
N PHE A 94 9.17 -11.34 -3.22
CA PHE A 94 9.37 -10.22 -4.15
C PHE A 94 10.28 -9.13 -3.58
N SER A 95 10.65 -9.19 -2.30
CA SER A 95 11.31 -8.11 -1.58
C SER A 95 12.63 -7.70 -2.25
N ASP A 96 13.45 -8.66 -2.67
CA ASP A 96 14.69 -8.39 -3.41
C ASP A 96 14.46 -7.73 -4.77
N ARG A 97 13.42 -8.17 -5.48
CA ARG A 97 13.07 -7.63 -6.80
C ARG A 97 12.56 -6.19 -6.66
N ILE A 98 11.74 -5.93 -5.64
CA ILE A 98 11.23 -4.59 -5.32
C ILE A 98 12.37 -3.68 -4.89
N LYS A 99 13.27 -4.13 -4.01
CA LYS A 99 14.46 -3.39 -3.59
C LYS A 99 15.36 -3.04 -4.77
N LYS A 100 15.66 -4.00 -5.65
CA LYS A 100 16.41 -3.77 -6.90
C LYS A 100 15.70 -2.81 -7.85
N PHE A 101 14.37 -2.80 -7.87
CA PHE A 101 13.61 -1.86 -8.69
C PHE A 101 13.64 -0.45 -8.11
N ALA A 102 13.46 -0.32 -6.78
CA ALA A 102 13.52 0.95 -6.07
C ALA A 102 14.89 1.62 -6.18
N THR A 103 15.99 0.86 -6.12
CA THR A 103 17.35 1.43 -6.21
C THR A 103 17.77 1.86 -7.61
N LYS A 104 17.02 1.51 -8.66
CA LYS A 104 17.30 1.93 -10.05
C LYS A 104 16.87 3.37 -10.35
N ASP A 105 15.89 3.89 -9.62
CA ASP A 105 15.39 5.24 -9.82
C ASP A 105 14.98 5.86 -8.50
N ARG A 106 15.61 6.99 -8.15
CA ARG A 106 15.30 7.74 -6.94
C ARG A 106 13.82 8.10 -6.84
N ASP A 107 13.13 8.33 -7.96
CA ASP A 107 11.70 8.63 -7.90
C ASP A 107 10.88 7.45 -7.37
N VAL A 108 11.23 6.23 -7.80
CA VAL A 108 10.58 5.00 -7.32
C VAL A 108 10.91 4.79 -5.85
N TYR A 109 12.17 4.95 -5.46
CA TYR A 109 12.58 4.86 -4.05
C TYR A 109 11.82 5.83 -3.14
N LEU A 110 11.73 7.11 -3.53
CA LEU A 110 11.01 8.12 -2.74
C LEU A 110 9.51 7.85 -2.68
N LYS A 111 8.92 7.29 -3.74
CA LYS A 111 7.52 6.84 -3.71
C LYS A 111 7.33 5.66 -2.77
N GLY A 112 8.28 4.73 -2.70
CA GLY A 112 8.27 3.63 -1.72
C GLY A 112 8.28 4.15 -0.28
N LEU A 113 9.16 5.09 0.04
CA LEU A 113 9.19 5.77 1.36
C LEU A 113 7.84 6.44 1.68
N LYS A 114 7.31 7.20 0.73
CA LYS A 114 6.02 7.88 0.91
C LYS A 114 4.86 6.89 1.07
N ALA A 115 4.89 5.77 0.34
CA ALA A 115 3.87 4.73 0.41
C ALA A 115 3.90 4.03 1.76
N TYR A 116 5.08 3.69 2.29
CA TYR A 116 5.24 3.11 3.62
C TYR A 116 4.71 4.05 4.72
N VAL A 117 5.08 5.34 4.69
CA VAL A 117 4.55 6.33 5.65
C VAL A 117 3.03 6.45 5.54
N SER A 118 2.48 6.39 4.31
CA SER A 118 1.04 6.42 4.10
C SER A 118 0.35 5.14 4.61
N PHE A 119 1.01 3.99 4.54
CA PHE A 119 0.52 2.71 5.05
C PHE A 119 0.42 2.74 6.58
N VAL A 120 1.48 3.15 7.27
CA VAL A 120 1.46 3.27 8.75
C VAL A 120 0.37 4.25 9.20
N ASN A 121 0.29 5.42 8.56
CA ASN A 121 -0.78 6.40 8.81
C ASN A 121 -2.18 5.90 8.48
N PHE A 122 -2.31 4.95 7.55
CA PHE A 122 -3.60 4.36 7.21
C PHE A 122 -4.13 3.50 8.35
N TYR A 123 -3.27 2.69 8.95
CA TYR A 123 -3.61 1.82 10.07
C TYR A 123 -3.92 2.60 11.35
N THR A 124 -3.17 3.65 11.67
CA THR A 124 -3.44 4.48 12.86
C THR A 124 -4.84 5.15 12.83
N GLN A 125 -5.40 5.31 11.63
CA GLN A 125 -6.70 5.95 11.36
C GLN A 125 -7.84 4.95 11.14
N HIS A 126 -7.62 3.65 11.37
CA HIS A 126 -8.62 2.62 11.17
C HIS A 126 -9.72 2.67 12.27
N GLU A 127 -10.99 2.37 11.94
CA GLU A 127 -12.08 2.38 12.94
C GLU A 127 -11.90 1.27 14.00
N CYS A 128 -11.53 0.06 13.54
CA CYS A 128 -11.22 -1.09 14.39
C CYS A 128 -9.78 -1.06 14.92
N LYS A 129 -9.39 -0.04 15.69
CA LYS A 129 -8.00 0.14 16.20
C LYS A 129 -7.45 -1.06 16.99
N ARG A 130 -8.33 -1.82 17.66
CA ARG A 130 -7.94 -3.02 18.42
C ARG A 130 -7.55 -4.20 17.51
N ILE A 131 -8.15 -4.28 16.32
CA ILE A 131 -7.87 -5.34 15.35
C ILE A 131 -6.68 -4.92 14.49
N PHE A 132 -6.68 -3.69 14.01
CA PHE A 132 -5.63 -3.11 13.17
C PHE A 132 -4.65 -2.29 14.01
N ASP A 133 -4.01 -2.94 14.98
CA ASP A 133 -2.97 -2.31 15.80
C ASP A 133 -1.62 -2.40 15.09
N ILE A 134 -1.01 -1.24 14.81
CA ILE A 134 0.30 -1.15 14.18
C ILE A 134 1.39 -1.83 15.00
N LYS A 135 1.22 -1.95 16.32
CA LYS A 135 2.20 -2.58 17.21
C LYS A 135 2.25 -4.10 17.02
N ASN A 136 1.19 -4.69 16.46
CA ASN A 136 1.11 -6.11 16.16
C ASN A 136 1.58 -6.46 14.73
N LEU A 137 2.05 -5.46 13.97
CA LEU A 137 2.57 -5.68 12.62
C LEU A 137 4.09 -5.75 12.63
N GLU A 138 4.64 -6.65 11.81
CA GLU A 138 6.08 -6.76 11.53
C GLU A 138 6.53 -5.58 10.63
N LEU A 139 6.50 -4.35 11.14
CA LEU A 139 6.75 -3.13 10.37
C LEU A 139 8.14 -3.13 9.72
N GLY A 140 9.13 -3.80 10.34
CA GLY A 140 10.45 -3.98 9.76
C GLY A 140 10.46 -4.82 8.48
N LYS A 141 9.73 -5.92 8.45
CA LYS A 141 9.58 -6.76 7.25
C LYS A 141 8.77 -6.05 6.18
N ILE A 142 7.67 -5.40 6.56
CA ILE A 142 6.84 -4.59 5.66
C ILE A 142 7.69 -3.50 4.99
N ALA A 143 8.54 -2.79 5.75
CA ALA A 143 9.45 -1.79 5.18
C ALA A 143 10.38 -2.38 4.10
N SER A 144 10.84 -3.62 4.28
CA SER A 144 11.64 -4.34 3.29
C SER A 144 10.84 -4.66 2.03
N ASP A 145 9.56 -5.01 2.17
CA ASP A 145 8.64 -5.27 1.06
C ASP A 145 8.27 -3.99 0.29
N PHE A 146 8.29 -2.83 0.93
CA PHE A 146 8.23 -1.52 0.26
C PHE A 146 9.54 -1.14 -0.45
N GLY A 147 10.59 -1.96 -0.34
CA GLY A 147 11.90 -1.74 -0.98
C GLY A 147 12.75 -0.68 -0.30
N LEU A 148 12.53 -0.42 0.99
CA LEU A 148 13.26 0.60 1.73
C LEU A 148 14.70 0.17 2.03
N LEU A 149 15.62 1.13 2.00
CA LEU A 149 17.02 0.93 2.43
C LEU A 149 17.23 1.36 3.88
N HIS A 150 16.40 2.29 4.36
CA HIS A 150 16.33 2.76 5.72
C HIS A 150 14.87 3.00 6.12
N LEU A 151 14.59 2.98 7.42
CA LEU A 151 13.29 3.38 7.96
C LEU A 151 13.17 4.92 7.96
N PRO A 152 11.97 5.47 7.67
CA PRO A 152 11.72 6.89 7.86
C PRO A 152 11.71 7.23 9.35
N ASN A 153 12.01 8.49 9.69
CA ASN A 153 11.85 8.98 11.06
C ASN A 153 10.38 9.31 11.31
N MET A 154 9.72 8.56 12.18
CA MET A 154 8.33 8.78 12.53
C MET A 154 8.03 8.22 13.93
N PRO A 155 7.19 8.91 14.73
CA PRO A 155 6.91 8.52 16.11
C PRO A 155 6.23 7.15 16.22
N GLU A 156 5.48 6.74 15.20
CA GLU A 156 4.80 5.44 15.16
C GLU A 156 5.77 4.24 15.15
N LEU A 157 7.06 4.46 14.86
CA LEU A 157 8.07 3.40 14.83
C LEU A 157 8.88 3.27 16.13
N GLU A 158 8.72 4.17 17.11
CA GLU A 158 9.54 4.17 18.32
C GLU A 158 9.37 2.88 19.14
N ASP A 159 8.12 2.43 19.31
CA ASP A 159 7.76 1.22 20.06
C ASP A 159 7.30 0.06 19.15
N ALA A 160 7.57 0.13 17.85
CA ALA A 160 7.07 -0.86 16.90
C ALA A 160 8.01 -2.06 16.74
N ASP A 161 7.46 -3.19 16.27
CA ASP A 161 8.27 -4.32 15.87
C ASP A 161 9.02 -4.03 14.56
N LEU A 162 10.30 -3.68 14.70
CA LEU A 162 11.23 -3.44 13.60
C LEU A 162 12.07 -4.68 13.26
N SER A 163 11.76 -5.84 13.86
CA SER A 163 12.40 -7.09 13.52
C SER A 163 12.18 -7.43 12.04
N GLY A 164 13.15 -8.16 11.46
CA GLY A 164 13.13 -8.48 10.03
C GLY A 164 13.52 -7.34 9.09
N PHE A 165 13.72 -6.10 9.55
CA PHE A 165 14.30 -5.06 8.71
C PHE A 165 15.82 -5.26 8.57
N THR A 166 16.27 -5.54 7.34
CA THR A 166 17.71 -5.61 7.05
C THR A 166 18.19 -4.30 6.47
N LYS A 167 18.85 -3.48 7.30
CA LYS A 167 19.43 -2.21 6.87
C LYS A 167 20.43 -2.45 5.75
N SER A 168 20.22 -1.77 4.62
CA SER A 168 21.12 -1.90 3.47
C SER A 168 22.44 -1.21 3.76
N HIS A 169 23.56 -1.83 3.39
CA HIS A 169 24.87 -1.16 3.34
C HIS A 169 24.95 -0.09 2.25
N GLN A 170 24.05 -0.16 1.25
CA GLN A 170 23.98 0.83 0.18
C GLN A 170 23.44 2.16 0.72
N ASP A 171 24.22 3.23 0.53
CA ASP A 171 23.77 4.57 0.86
C ASP A 171 22.66 5.05 -0.10
N HIS A 172 21.47 5.25 0.45
CA HIS A 172 20.31 5.83 -0.23
C HIS A 172 20.56 7.23 -0.82
N SER A 173 21.56 7.98 -0.35
CA SER A 173 21.96 9.26 -0.91
C SER A 173 22.54 9.10 -2.33
N THR A 174 23.10 7.94 -2.67
CA THR A 174 23.74 7.70 -3.96
C THR A 174 22.73 7.43 -5.10
N ILE A 175 21.50 7.03 -4.77
CA ILE A 175 20.46 6.71 -5.76
C ILE A 175 20.12 7.96 -6.57
N ARG A 176 20.26 7.90 -7.90
CA ARG A 176 20.00 9.01 -8.84
C ARG A 176 18.60 8.96 -9.44
N PHE A 177 18.06 10.11 -9.82
CA PHE A 177 16.84 10.15 -10.63
C PHE A 177 17.13 9.63 -12.04
N LYS A 178 16.26 8.78 -12.58
CA LYS A 178 16.33 8.38 -14.00
C LYS A 178 16.09 9.57 -14.93
N SER A 179 15.25 10.52 -14.51
CA SER A 179 15.03 11.78 -15.24
C SER A 179 16.23 12.73 -15.08
N LYS A 180 16.91 13.00 -16.20
CA LYS A 180 18.05 13.94 -16.25
C LYS A 180 17.69 15.34 -15.73
N VAL A 181 16.47 15.81 -15.99
CA VAL A 181 15.99 17.12 -15.53
C VAL A 181 15.89 17.17 -14.00
N ARG A 182 15.28 16.14 -13.39
CA ARG A 182 15.15 16.07 -11.93
C ARG A 182 16.50 15.87 -11.24
N GLU A 183 17.42 15.12 -11.83
CA GLU A 183 18.76 14.96 -11.27
C GLU A 183 19.55 16.28 -11.29
N LYS A 184 19.50 17.07 -12.38
CA LYS A 184 20.12 18.40 -12.41
C LYS A 184 19.57 19.32 -11.32
N LEU A 185 18.26 19.34 -11.14
CA LEU A 185 17.62 20.15 -10.08
C LEU A 185 18.07 19.71 -8.68
N ARG A 186 18.13 18.40 -8.45
CA ARG A 186 18.62 17.84 -7.18
C ARG A 186 20.06 18.27 -6.88
N GLN A 187 20.96 18.19 -7.85
CA GLN A 187 22.36 18.59 -7.67
C GLN A 187 22.49 20.08 -7.31
N LYS A 188 21.64 20.95 -7.88
CA LYS A 188 21.56 22.37 -7.49
C LYS A 188 21.13 22.54 -6.03
N ILE A 189 20.12 21.77 -5.59
CA ILE A 189 19.63 21.82 -4.19
C ILE A 189 20.71 21.33 -3.22
N ILE A 190 21.42 20.26 -3.56
CA ILE A 190 22.52 19.73 -2.71
C ILE A 190 23.62 20.77 -2.56
N LYS A 191 24.11 21.33 -3.68
CA LYS A 191 25.13 22.40 -3.65
C LYS A 191 24.69 23.60 -2.82
N LYS A 192 23.42 24.03 -2.96
CA LYS A 192 22.87 25.14 -2.17
C LYS A 192 22.90 24.83 -0.66
N ARG A 193 22.47 23.63 -0.26
CA ARG A 193 22.49 23.20 1.15
C ARG A 193 23.89 23.02 1.71
N GLU A 194 24.85 22.60 0.89
CA GLU A 194 26.25 22.54 1.30
C GLU A 194 26.77 23.95 1.59
N ILE A 195 26.55 24.90 0.68
CA ILE A 195 26.93 26.30 0.87
C ILE A 195 26.28 26.90 2.14
N GLU A 196 25.00 26.63 2.37
CA GLU A 196 24.27 27.09 3.57
C GLU A 196 24.78 26.47 4.87
N LYS A 197 25.45 25.31 4.85
CA LYS A 197 26.05 24.70 6.05
C LYS A 197 27.42 25.29 6.42
N PHE A 198 28.06 25.99 5.49
CA PHE A 198 29.38 26.61 5.69
C PHE A 198 29.30 28.13 5.93
N MET A 199 28.09 28.69 5.95
CA MET A 199 27.79 30.05 6.44
C MET A 199 27.20 29.96 7.84
#